data_AF-A0A0Q9LDN8-F1
#
_entry.id   AF-A0A0Q9LDN8-F1
#
_cell.length_a   1.000
_cell.length_b   1.000
_cell.length_c   1.000
_cell.angle_alpha   90.00
_cell.angle_beta   90.00
_cell.angle_gamma   90.00
#
_symmetry.space_group_name_H-M   'P 1'
#
loop_
_entity.id
_entity.type
_entity.pdbx_description
1 polymer ?
#
loop_
_entity_poly.entity_id
_entity_poly.type
_entity_poly.pdbx_seq_one_letter_code
_entity_poly.pdbx_strand_id
1 'polypeptide(L)'
;MEPKIGLMMDLPEGKIPGFYAQIVKALAGKVELFDRDKEMLIVSNEEQQLAALDVMAHFNIETNLMQLRLLPDDAELTDLFSDYGFTSRAEHNYLYDKLVVQFRFTADSPQAEIGQAALQIEEHLLAQYQAKDHTVYVVDRQLEELMQGIAKAYRCRIEMLP
;
A
#
# COMPACT_ATOMS: atom_id res chain seq x y z
N MET A 1 -7.19 -2.71 2.95
CA MET A 1 -5.82 -2.32 3.34
C MET A 1 -5.84 -1.04 4.16
N GLU A 2 -4.95 -0.89 5.15
CA GLU A 2 -4.89 0.34 5.96
C GLU A 2 -4.18 1.46 5.19
N PRO A 3 -4.73 2.70 5.15
CA PRO A 3 -4.04 3.83 4.53
C PRO A 3 -2.85 4.27 5.39
N LYS A 4 -1.72 4.55 4.75
CA LYS A 4 -0.52 5.14 5.35
C LYS A 4 0.01 6.26 4.46
N ILE A 5 0.87 7.10 5.03
CA ILE A 5 1.44 8.25 4.34
C ILE A 5 2.95 8.10 4.32
N GLY A 6 3.52 7.98 3.13
CA GLY A 6 4.97 7.99 2.91
C GLY A 6 5.49 9.40 2.69
N LEU A 7 6.58 9.74 3.38
CA LEU A 7 7.33 10.97 3.24
C LEU A 7 8.72 10.62 2.71
N MET A 8 8.93 10.78 1.41
CA MET A 8 10.22 10.52 0.75
C MET A 8 11.10 11.75 0.85
N MET A 9 12.21 11.64 1.59
CA MET A 9 13.17 12.71 1.78
C MET A 9 14.16 12.76 0.60
N ASP A 10 14.35 13.95 0.02
CA ASP A 10 15.46 14.19 -0.91
C ASP A 10 16.72 14.55 -0.12
N LEU A 11 17.51 13.52 0.22
CA LEU A 11 18.74 13.70 0.99
C LEU A 11 19.93 13.94 0.05
N PRO A 12 20.75 14.98 0.29
CA PRO A 12 21.92 15.25 -0.55
C PRO A 12 22.96 14.12 -0.45
N GLU A 13 23.52 13.74 -1.61
CA GLU A 13 24.55 12.70 -1.71
C GLU A 13 25.74 12.98 -0.79
N GLY A 14 26.14 11.98 0.00
CA GLY A 14 27.35 12.03 0.84
C GLY A 14 27.17 12.51 2.30
N LYS A 15 25.97 12.93 2.73
CA LYS A 15 25.67 13.31 4.14
C LYS A 15 24.88 12.24 4.90
N ILE A 16 25.41 11.03 5.05
CA ILE A 16 24.49 9.89 5.32
C ILE A 16 24.38 9.50 6.81
N PRO A 17 25.45 9.24 7.61
CA PRO A 17 25.21 8.72 8.96
C PRO A 17 24.84 9.80 10.00
N GLY A 18 25.61 10.89 10.06
CA GLY A 18 25.46 11.90 11.11
C GLY A 18 24.26 12.83 10.92
N PHE A 19 23.92 13.16 9.68
CA PHE A 19 22.81 14.05 9.36
C PHE A 19 21.47 13.34 9.55
N TYR A 20 21.35 12.10 9.06
CA TYR A 20 20.16 11.27 9.31
C TYR A 20 19.91 11.06 10.81
N ALA A 21 20.97 10.83 11.60
CA ALA A 21 20.84 10.70 13.05
C ALA A 21 20.26 11.98 13.72
N GLN A 22 20.59 13.17 13.21
CA GLN A 22 20.01 14.42 13.71
C GLN A 22 18.52 14.55 13.38
N ILE A 23 18.12 14.13 12.17
CA ILE A 23 16.72 14.08 11.77
C ILE A 23 15.94 13.13 12.68
N VAL A 24 16.43 11.89 12.85
CA VAL A 24 15.80 10.90 13.73
C VAL A 24 15.68 11.43 15.17
N LYS A 25 16.72 12.10 15.67
CA LYS A 25 16.68 12.73 16.99
C LYS A 25 15.65 13.87 17.07
N ALA A 26 15.46 14.63 16.02
CA ALA A 26 14.49 15.73 15.99
C ALA A 26 13.04 15.23 15.87
N LEU A 27 12.83 14.09 15.21
CA LEU A 27 11.54 13.40 15.15
C LEU A 27 11.20 12.74 16.49
N ALA A 28 12.20 12.25 17.23
CA ALA A 28 12.01 11.61 18.52
C ALA A 28 11.26 12.52 19.50
N GLY A 29 10.09 12.06 19.95
CA GLY A 29 9.22 12.80 20.88
C GLY A 29 8.31 13.85 20.22
N LYS A 30 8.38 14.03 18.89
CA LYS A 30 7.46 14.90 18.13
C LYS A 30 6.53 14.11 17.22
N VAL A 31 7.04 13.03 16.64
CA VAL A 31 6.31 12.21 15.66
C VAL A 31 6.43 10.75 16.07
N GLU A 32 5.29 10.10 16.20
CA GLU A 32 5.22 8.64 16.27
C GLU A 32 5.27 8.10 14.84
N LEU A 33 6.45 7.68 14.40
CA LEU A 33 6.62 7.01 13.11
C LEU A 33 6.00 5.62 13.19
N PHE A 34 5.23 5.26 12.18
CA PHE A 34 4.74 3.90 12.03
C PHE A 34 5.85 2.97 11.55
N ASP A 35 6.56 3.40 10.50
CA ASP A 35 7.64 2.62 9.90
C ASP A 35 8.62 3.53 9.13
N ARG A 36 9.68 2.94 8.57
CA ARG A 36 10.68 3.60 7.73
C ARG A 36 11.29 2.60 6.75
N ASP A 37 11.56 3.06 5.53
CA ASP A 37 12.40 2.36 4.59
C ASP A 37 13.33 3.33 3.87
N LYS A 38 14.65 3.14 4.00
CA LYS A 38 15.68 4.02 3.42
C LYS A 38 15.42 5.51 3.72
N GLU A 39 15.21 6.34 2.70
CA GLU A 39 14.87 7.77 2.84
C GLU A 39 13.37 8.04 3.03
N MET A 40 12.52 7.02 3.12
CA MET A 40 11.09 7.16 3.37
C MET A 40 10.75 7.01 4.85
N LEU A 41 10.01 7.98 5.38
CA LEU A 41 9.33 7.88 6.66
C LEU A 41 7.86 7.53 6.43
N ILE A 42 7.27 6.69 7.27
CA ILE A 42 5.88 6.26 7.13
C ILE A 42 5.12 6.63 8.40
N VAL A 43 4.01 7.34 8.25
CA VAL A 43 3.13 7.77 9.33
C VAL A 43 1.68 7.31 9.07
N SER A 44 0.87 7.34 10.13
CA SER A 44 -0.50 6.80 10.08
C SER A 44 -1.57 7.86 9.87
N ASN A 45 -1.26 9.14 10.06
CA ASN A 45 -2.26 10.21 9.96
C ASN A 45 -1.64 11.57 9.57
N GLU A 46 -2.53 12.52 9.25
CA GLU A 46 -2.17 13.86 8.80
C GLU A 46 -1.45 14.69 9.88
N GLU A 47 -1.80 14.53 11.16
CA GLU A 47 -1.12 15.23 12.26
C GLU A 47 0.37 14.84 12.34
N GLN A 48 0.65 13.53 12.30
CA GLN A 48 2.01 13.00 12.25
C GLN A 48 2.74 13.43 10.98
N GLN A 49 2.05 13.47 9.83
CA GLN A 49 2.61 13.96 8.57
C GLN A 49 3.05 15.42 8.69
N LEU A 50 2.18 16.30 9.20
CA LEU A 50 2.48 17.72 9.38
C LEU A 50 3.66 17.92 10.33
N ALA A 51 3.65 17.23 11.47
CA ALA A 51 4.76 17.30 12.43
C ALA A 51 6.09 16.79 11.85
N ALA A 52 6.06 15.76 10.99
CA ALA A 52 7.25 15.30 10.29
C ALA A 52 7.75 16.31 9.25
N LEU A 53 6.84 16.90 8.46
CA LEU A 53 7.16 17.94 7.48
C LEU A 53 7.77 19.18 8.12
N ASP A 54 7.29 19.59 9.30
CA ASP A 54 7.89 20.70 10.06
C ASP A 54 9.36 20.41 10.42
N VAL A 55 9.67 19.16 10.78
CA VAL A 55 11.05 18.73 11.02
C VAL A 55 11.85 18.77 9.72
N MET A 56 11.31 18.26 8.61
CA MET A 56 12.01 18.30 7.32
C MET A 56 12.32 19.74 6.88
N ALA A 57 11.35 20.64 7.01
CA ALA A 57 11.50 22.06 6.71
C ALA A 57 12.59 22.71 7.57
N HIS A 58 12.68 22.36 8.86
CA HIS A 58 13.75 22.85 9.74
C HIS A 58 15.15 22.48 9.24
N PHE A 59 15.30 21.31 8.61
CA PHE A 59 16.57 20.86 8.02
C PHE A 59 16.74 21.25 6.55
N ASN A 60 15.79 22.00 5.96
CA ASN A 60 15.73 22.35 4.54
C ASN A 60 15.77 21.12 3.62
N ILE A 61 15.02 20.06 3.98
CA ILE A 61 14.91 18.83 3.20
C ILE A 61 13.63 18.88 2.38
N GLU A 62 13.76 18.81 1.06
CA GLU A 62 12.60 18.63 0.19
C GLU A 62 12.00 17.24 0.43
N THR A 63 10.68 17.19 0.55
CA THR A 63 9.97 15.96 0.93
C THR A 63 8.78 15.75 0.03
N ASN A 64 8.76 14.61 -0.65
CA ASN A 64 7.67 14.20 -1.52
C ASN A 64 6.70 13.29 -0.77
N LEU A 65 5.42 13.61 -0.82
CA LEU A 65 4.36 12.83 -0.18
C LEU A 65 3.80 11.77 -1.13
N MET A 66 3.52 10.60 -0.58
CA MET A 66 2.82 9.52 -1.30
C MET A 66 1.80 8.83 -0.40
N GLN A 67 0.68 8.47 -1.00
CA GLN A 67 -0.35 7.67 -0.34
C GLN A 67 -0.01 6.19 -0.52
N LEU A 68 -0.02 5.46 0.59
CA LEU A 68 0.36 4.06 0.66
C LEU A 68 -0.80 3.23 1.22
N ARG A 69 -0.80 1.95 0.86
CA ARG A 69 -1.70 0.95 1.43
C ARG A 69 -0.88 -0.13 2.09
N LEU A 70 -1.01 -0.22 3.41
CA LEU A 70 -0.43 -1.30 4.19
C LEU A 70 -1.28 -2.56 4.01
N LEU A 71 -0.64 -3.60 3.50
CA LEU A 71 -1.20 -4.95 3.43
C LEU A 71 -1.18 -5.60 4.83
N PRO A 72 -2.17 -6.44 5.15
CA PRO A 72 -2.11 -7.30 6.33
C PRO A 72 -0.90 -8.24 6.30
N ASP A 73 -0.44 -8.66 7.48
CA ASP A 73 0.72 -9.56 7.64
C ASP A 73 0.50 -10.94 6.99
N ASP A 74 -0.76 -11.37 6.83
CA ASP A 74 -1.15 -12.63 6.21
C ASP A 74 -1.43 -12.50 4.70
N ALA A 75 -1.10 -11.37 4.08
CA ALA A 75 -1.27 -11.20 2.65
C ALA A 75 -0.30 -12.09 1.85
N GLU A 76 -0.86 -12.82 0.89
CA GLU A 76 -0.12 -13.56 -0.12
C GLU A 76 0.25 -12.60 -1.25
N LEU A 77 1.55 -12.45 -1.51
CA LEU A 77 2.08 -11.59 -2.57
C LEU A 77 2.39 -12.41 -3.81
N THR A 78 2.22 -11.80 -4.99
CA THR A 78 2.66 -12.38 -6.25
C THR A 78 3.96 -11.74 -6.73
N ASP A 79 4.53 -12.26 -7.81
CA ASP A 79 5.72 -11.67 -8.46
C ASP A 79 5.48 -10.24 -8.98
N LEU A 80 4.23 -9.85 -9.22
CA LEU A 80 3.88 -8.50 -9.68
C LEU A 80 3.95 -7.45 -8.57
N PHE A 81 3.95 -7.86 -7.29
CA PHE A 81 3.94 -6.96 -6.15
C PHE A 81 5.05 -5.89 -6.20
N SER A 82 6.27 -6.29 -6.59
CA SER A 82 7.44 -5.40 -6.55
C SER A 82 7.36 -4.20 -7.50
N ASP A 83 6.50 -4.26 -8.52
CA ASP A 83 6.30 -3.16 -9.45
C ASP A 83 5.32 -2.10 -8.91
N TYR A 84 4.53 -2.46 -7.90
CA TYR A 84 3.43 -1.65 -7.37
C TYR A 84 3.58 -1.30 -5.89
N GLY A 85 4.66 -1.77 -5.28
CA GLY A 85 4.86 -1.71 -3.84
C GLY A 85 6.29 -1.95 -3.41
N PHE A 86 6.46 -2.09 -2.09
CA PHE A 86 7.73 -2.42 -1.48
C PHE A 86 7.52 -3.07 -0.11
N THR A 87 8.49 -3.89 0.29
CA THR A 87 8.59 -4.42 1.65
C THR A 87 9.60 -3.58 2.43
N SER A 88 9.18 -3.04 3.57
CA SER A 88 10.09 -2.27 4.44
C SER A 88 11.06 -3.19 5.18
N ARG A 89 12.06 -2.60 5.84
CA ARG A 89 12.97 -3.35 6.73
C ARG A 89 12.27 -3.96 7.95
N ALA A 90 11.08 -3.50 8.29
CA ALA A 90 10.26 -4.08 9.34
C ALA A 90 9.38 -5.23 8.81
N GLU A 91 9.56 -5.64 7.55
CA GLU A 91 8.79 -6.68 6.86
C GLU A 91 7.31 -6.34 6.65
N HIS A 92 6.95 -5.05 6.73
CA HIS A 92 5.62 -4.59 6.32
C HIS A 92 5.56 -4.42 4.81
N ASN A 93 4.45 -4.83 4.20
CA ASN A 93 4.24 -4.75 2.76
C ASN A 93 3.33 -3.57 2.40
N TYR A 94 3.82 -2.69 1.53
CA TYR A 94 3.11 -1.50 1.11
C TYR A 94 2.86 -1.51 -0.38
N LEU A 95 1.70 -1.00 -0.79
CA LEU A 95 1.36 -0.71 -2.19
C LEU A 95 1.17 0.80 -2.39
N TYR A 96 1.50 1.31 -3.57
CA TYR A 96 1.23 2.70 -3.93
C TYR A 96 -0.27 2.87 -4.23
N ASP A 97 -0.98 3.64 -3.38
CA ASP A 97 -2.45 3.75 -3.40
C ASP A 97 -3.03 4.12 -4.78
N LYS A 98 -2.36 5.01 -5.50
CA LYS A 98 -2.79 5.48 -6.82
C LYS A 98 -2.73 4.41 -7.91
N LEU A 99 -1.90 3.38 -7.75
CA LEU A 99 -1.67 2.36 -8.77
C LEU A 99 -2.54 1.12 -8.59
N VAL A 100 -3.14 0.95 -7.40
CA VAL A 100 -3.83 -0.28 -7.06
C VAL A 100 -5.30 -0.05 -6.75
N VAL A 101 -6.08 -1.12 -6.90
CA VAL A 101 -7.44 -1.23 -6.40
C VAL A 101 -7.62 -2.58 -5.71
N GLN A 102 -8.48 -2.60 -4.69
CA GLN A 102 -8.87 -3.82 -4.00
C GLN A 102 -10.36 -4.07 -4.19
N PHE A 103 -10.73 -5.34 -4.33
CA PHE A 103 -12.11 -5.75 -4.49
C PHE A 103 -12.34 -7.12 -3.89
N ARG A 104 -13.61 -7.49 -3.77
CA ARG A 104 -14.03 -8.86 -3.50
C ARG A 104 -15.06 -9.31 -4.53
N PHE A 105 -15.10 -10.60 -4.80
CA PHE A 105 -16.22 -11.18 -5.53
C PHE A 105 -17.45 -11.30 -4.63
N THR A 106 -18.61 -11.06 -5.21
CA THR A 106 -19.91 -11.30 -4.57
C THR A 106 -20.78 -12.16 -5.48
N ALA A 107 -21.67 -12.94 -4.87
CA ALA A 107 -22.57 -13.85 -5.55
C ALA A 107 -24.02 -13.43 -5.30
N ASP A 108 -24.71 -13.04 -6.38
CA ASP A 108 -26.15 -12.74 -6.35
C ASP A 108 -27.01 -13.86 -6.95
N SER A 109 -26.37 -14.98 -7.32
CA SER A 109 -27.01 -16.13 -7.94
C SER A 109 -26.33 -17.42 -7.47
N PRO A 110 -27.09 -18.51 -7.28
CA PRO A 110 -26.54 -19.85 -7.05
C PRO A 110 -25.65 -20.36 -8.19
N GLN A 111 -25.73 -19.74 -9.37
CA GLN A 111 -24.90 -20.09 -10.53
C GLN A 111 -23.57 -19.29 -10.59
N ALA A 112 -23.28 -18.46 -9.60
CA ALA A 112 -22.03 -17.71 -9.53
C ALA A 112 -20.86 -18.66 -9.24
N GLU A 113 -19.81 -18.58 -10.05
CA GLU A 113 -18.63 -19.44 -9.95
C GLU A 113 -17.42 -18.64 -9.46
N ILE A 114 -17.47 -18.17 -8.21
CA ILE A 114 -16.42 -17.32 -7.61
C ILE A 114 -15.04 -17.99 -7.68
N GLY A 115 -14.96 -19.30 -7.44
CA GLY A 115 -13.70 -20.03 -7.52
C GLY A 115 -13.09 -20.00 -8.92
N GLN A 116 -13.91 -20.07 -9.97
CA GLN A 116 -13.41 -19.99 -11.35
C GLN A 116 -13.03 -18.55 -11.74
N ALA A 117 -13.78 -17.56 -11.25
CA ALA A 117 -13.41 -16.14 -11.42
C ALA A 117 -12.07 -15.83 -10.72
N ALA A 118 -11.85 -16.37 -9.52
CA ALA A 118 -10.60 -16.22 -8.78
C ALA A 118 -9.41 -16.83 -9.53
N LEU A 119 -9.55 -18.07 -10.05
CA LEU A 119 -8.52 -18.70 -10.88
C LEU A 119 -8.17 -17.85 -12.12
N GLN A 120 -9.17 -17.22 -12.74
CA GLN A 120 -8.96 -16.41 -13.95
C GLN A 120 -8.17 -15.11 -13.67
N ILE A 121 -8.26 -14.56 -12.46
CA ILE A 121 -7.56 -13.31 -12.12
C ILE A 121 -6.15 -13.55 -11.57
N GLU A 122 -5.74 -14.79 -11.26
CA GLU A 122 -4.47 -15.10 -10.61
C GLU A 122 -3.26 -14.45 -11.29
N GLU A 123 -3.21 -14.45 -12.63
CA GLU A 123 -2.10 -13.85 -13.39
C GLU A 123 -2.03 -12.31 -13.32
N HIS A 124 -3.06 -11.67 -12.77
CA HIS A 124 -3.18 -10.21 -12.64
C HIS A 124 -3.07 -9.73 -11.19
N LEU A 125 -3.05 -10.66 -10.23
CA LEU A 125 -3.01 -10.32 -8.81
C LEU A 125 -1.68 -9.71 -8.45
N LEU A 126 -1.72 -8.65 -7.63
CA LEU A 126 -0.56 -8.11 -6.93
C LEU A 126 -0.45 -8.75 -5.54
N ALA A 127 -1.59 -8.91 -4.88
CA ALA A 127 -1.72 -9.55 -3.58
C ALA A 127 -3.15 -10.05 -3.35
N GLN A 128 -3.30 -10.98 -2.42
CA GLN A 128 -4.60 -11.37 -1.85
C GLN A 128 -4.49 -11.59 -0.35
N TYR A 129 -5.57 -11.39 0.39
CA TYR A 129 -5.60 -11.64 1.83
C TYR A 129 -7.02 -11.92 2.34
N GLN A 130 -7.13 -12.42 3.56
CA GLN A 130 -8.41 -12.70 4.20
C GLN A 130 -8.88 -11.52 5.04
N ALA A 131 -10.06 -11.00 4.75
CA ALA A 131 -10.71 -9.96 5.54
C ALA A 131 -11.98 -10.50 6.19
N LYS A 132 -11.90 -10.86 7.48
CA LYS A 132 -13.00 -11.41 8.32
C LYS A 132 -13.68 -12.65 7.73
N ASP A 133 -14.50 -12.47 6.70
CA ASP A 133 -15.40 -13.43 6.08
C ASP A 133 -15.26 -13.54 4.55
N HIS A 134 -14.33 -12.81 3.95
CA HIS A 134 -14.12 -12.85 2.50
C HIS A 134 -12.65 -12.66 2.10
N THR A 135 -12.30 -13.24 0.96
CA THR A 135 -11.02 -12.96 0.29
C THR A 135 -11.08 -11.59 -0.36
N VAL A 136 -10.03 -10.80 -0.16
CA VAL A 136 -9.78 -9.55 -0.87
C VAL A 136 -8.68 -9.77 -1.89
N TYR A 137 -8.91 -9.26 -3.10
CA TYR A 137 -7.99 -9.31 -4.21
C TYR A 137 -7.49 -7.91 -4.53
N VAL A 138 -6.20 -7.78 -4.82
CA VAL A 138 -5.57 -6.50 -5.16
C VAL A 138 -4.95 -6.61 -6.55
N VAL A 139 -5.27 -5.66 -7.42
CA VAL A 139 -4.79 -5.61 -8.81
C VAL A 139 -4.36 -4.19 -9.19
N ASP A 140 -3.70 -4.04 -10.33
CA ASP A 140 -3.51 -2.74 -10.96
C ASP A 140 -4.87 -2.07 -11.20
N ARG A 141 -4.98 -0.80 -10.81
CA ARG A 141 -6.16 0.05 -11.01
C ARG A 141 -6.62 0.10 -12.46
N GLN A 142 -5.70 0.02 -13.43
CA GLN A 142 -6.03 0.03 -14.85
C GLN A 142 -6.78 -1.24 -15.30
N LEU A 143 -6.72 -2.32 -14.52
CA LEU A 143 -7.37 -3.59 -14.83
C LEU A 143 -8.79 -3.72 -14.24
N GLU A 144 -9.34 -2.66 -13.62
CA GLU A 144 -10.68 -2.70 -13.02
C GLU A 144 -11.76 -3.17 -14.00
N GLU A 145 -11.74 -2.67 -15.25
CA GLU A 145 -12.69 -3.08 -16.30
C GLU A 145 -12.54 -4.56 -16.67
N LEU A 146 -11.30 -5.07 -16.69
CA LEU A 146 -11.02 -6.49 -16.93
C LEU A 146 -11.59 -7.35 -15.80
N MET A 147 -11.41 -6.95 -14.53
CA MET A 147 -11.96 -7.67 -13.37
C MET A 147 -13.50 -7.72 -13.41
N GLN A 148 -14.15 -6.62 -13.80
CA GLN A 148 -15.60 -6.59 -14.02
C GLN A 148 -16.01 -7.57 -15.13
N GLY A 149 -15.26 -7.62 -16.24
CA GLY A 149 -15.49 -8.53 -17.36
C GLY A 149 -15.38 -10.00 -16.95
N ILE A 150 -14.34 -10.35 -16.19
CA ILE A 150 -14.12 -11.70 -15.67
C ILE A 150 -15.25 -12.07 -14.71
N ALA A 151 -15.59 -11.21 -13.75
CA ALA A 151 -16.69 -11.45 -12.82
C ALA A 151 -18.00 -11.76 -13.56
N LYS A 152 -18.33 -10.95 -14.58
CA LYS A 152 -19.52 -11.14 -15.42
C LYS A 152 -19.51 -12.47 -16.16
N ALA A 153 -18.36 -12.88 -16.72
CA ALA A 153 -18.23 -14.15 -17.45
C ALA A 153 -18.58 -15.36 -16.55
N TYR A 154 -18.21 -15.28 -15.28
CA TYR A 154 -18.48 -16.29 -14.26
C TYR A 154 -19.72 -16.00 -13.39
N ARG A 155 -20.61 -15.09 -13.85
CA ARG A 155 -21.88 -14.73 -13.20
C ARG A 155 -21.73 -14.22 -11.76
N CYS A 156 -20.55 -13.69 -11.44
CA CYS A 156 -20.23 -13.00 -10.20
C CYS A 156 -20.43 -11.48 -10.38
N ARG A 157 -20.36 -10.76 -9.27
CA ARG A 157 -20.12 -9.31 -9.25
C ARG A 157 -18.83 -9.02 -8.50
N ILE A 158 -18.31 -7.81 -8.66
CA ILE A 158 -17.26 -7.29 -7.78
C ILE A 158 -17.79 -6.14 -6.95
N GLU A 159 -17.33 -6.08 -5.72
CA GLU A 159 -17.48 -4.94 -4.83
C GLU A 159 -16.11 -4.31 -4.61
N MET A 160 -15.98 -3.04 -4.99
CA MET A 160 -14.75 -2.28 -4.76
C MET A 160 -14.65 -1.90 -3.29
N LEU A 161 -13.47 -2.11 -2.72
CA LEU A 161 -13.20 -1.84 -1.30
C LEU A 161 -12.37 -0.56 -1.15
N PRO A 162 -12.60 0.23 -0.09
CA PRO A 162 -11.95 1.51 0.14
C PRO A 162 -10.49 1.39 0.58
#